data_AF-A0A8I2IQ96-F1
#
_entry.id   AF-A0A8I2IQ96-F1
#
_cell.length_a   1.000
_cell.length_b   1.000
_cell.length_c   1.000
_cell.angle_alpha   90.00
_cell.angle_beta   90.00
_cell.angle_gamma   90.00
#
_symmetry.space_group_name_H-M   'P 1'
#
loop_
_entity.id
_entity.type
_entity.pdbx_description
1 polymer ?
#
loop_
_entity_poly.entity_id
_entity_poly.type
_entity_poly.pdbx_seq_one_letter_code
_entity_poly.pdbx_strand_id
1 'polypeptide(L)' 'MSIFKLIATSVSVMTLVSIIYYAQKTVNEQLTLEGEYSDAEIQAARLGATLACTTLLGGAIERLLNGLFSDH' A
#
# COMPACT_ATOMS: atom_id res chain seq x y z
N MET A 1 -25.05 -3.89 5.59
CA MET A 1 -23.76 -3.18 5.59
C MET A 1 -24.05 -1.69 5.68
N SER A 2 -23.59 -1.00 6.74
CA SER A 2 -23.82 0.44 6.88
C SER A 2 -23.07 1.22 5.79
N ILE A 3 -23.67 2.28 5.26
CA ILE A 3 -23.05 3.19 4.28
C ILE A 3 -21.72 3.75 4.81
N PHE A 4 -21.62 4.02 6.11
CA PHE A 4 -20.38 4.47 6.75
C PHE A 4 -19.26 3.42 6.70
N LYS A 5 -19.59 2.14 6.88
CA LYS A 5 -18.62 1.03 6.76
C LYS A 5 -18.11 0.88 5.32
N LEU A 6 -19.00 1.07 4.34
CA LEU A 6 -18.64 1.05 2.93
C LEU A 6 -17.66 2.20 2.59
N ILE A 7 -17.98 3.43 3.01
CA ILE A 7 -17.15 4.62 2.77
C ILE A 7 -15.78 4.49 3.44
N ALA A 8 -15.74 4.07 4.71
CA ALA A 8 -14.48 3.89 5.42
C ALA A 8 -13.58 2.85 4.71
N THR A 9 -14.17 1.72 4.31
CA THR A 9 -13.41 0.66 3.62
C THR A 9 -12.90 1.13 2.26
N SER A 10 -13.71 1.83 1.45
CA SER A 10 -13.28 2.31 0.14
C SER A 10 -12.19 3.38 0.23
N VAL A 11 -12.31 4.31 1.18
CA VAL A 11 -11.29 5.34 1.43
C VAL A 11 -9.99 4.71 1.91
N SER A 12 -10.06 3.71 2.80
CA SER A 12 -8.88 2.97 3.26
C SER A 12 -8.15 2.23 2.13
N VAL A 13 -8.90 1.60 1.21
CA VAL A 13 -8.31 0.96 0.03
C VAL A 13 -7.66 1.99 -0.89
N MET A 14 -8.32 3.13 -1.15
CA MET A 14 -7.75 4.20 -1.98
C MET A 14 -6.47 4.77 -1.38
N THR A 15 -6.43 5.02 -0.07
CA THR A 15 -5.22 5.50 0.60
C THR A 15 -4.09 4.48 0.52
N LEU A 16 -4.37 3.19 0.73
CA LEU A 16 -3.36 2.14 0.60
C LEU A 16 -2.76 2.08 -0.81
N VAL A 17 -3.61 2.13 -1.85
CA VAL A 17 -3.17 2.14 -3.25
C VAL A 17 -2.32 3.36 -3.56
N SER A 18 -2.71 4.55 -3.08
CA SER A 18 -1.91 5.76 -3.25
C SER A 18 -0.53 5.64 -2.60
N ILE A 19 -0.45 5.12 -1.37
CA ILE A 19 0.84 4.93 -0.68
C ILE A 19 1.73 3.94 -1.43
N ILE A 20 1.16 2.81 -1.87
CA ILE A 20 1.89 1.82 -2.68
C ILE A 20 2.44 2.46 -3.96
N TYR A 21 1.62 3.26 -4.65
CA TYR A 21 2.05 3.97 -5.86
C TYR A 21 3.22 4.92 -5.60
N TYR A 22 3.14 5.73 -4.54
CA TYR A 22 4.24 6.62 -4.16
C TYR A 22 5.50 5.85 -3.78
N ALA A 23 5.38 4.78 -3.01
CA ALA A 23 6.52 3.93 -2.63
C ALA A 23 7.19 3.30 -3.86
N GLN A 24 6.42 2.74 -4.79
CA GLN A 24 6.95 2.22 -6.06
C GLN A 24 7.63 3.30 -6.90
N LYS A 25 7.03 4.49 -6.97
CA LYS A 25 7.59 5.63 -7.70
C LYS A 25 8.93 6.06 -7.10
N THR A 26 9.01 6.23 -5.78
CA THR A 26 10.25 6.58 -5.09
C THR A 26 11.34 5.52 -5.29
N VAL A 27 11.00 4.23 -5.16
CA VAL A 27 11.94 3.14 -5.42
C VAL A 27 12.45 3.19 -6.86
N ASN A 28 11.56 3.43 -7.83
CA ASN A 28 11.97 3.55 -9.21
C ASN A 28 12.91 4.73 -9.46
N GLU A 29 12.56 5.91 -8.92
CA GLU A 29 13.37 7.12 -9.08
C GLU A 29 14.77 6.92 -8.48
N GLN A 30 14.89 6.30 -7.31
CA GLN A 30 16.18 6.05 -6.68
C GLN A 30 17.03 5.03 -7.45
N LEU A 31 16.44 3.91 -7.88
CA LEU A 31 17.18 2.88 -8.62
C LEU A 31 17.56 3.33 -10.05
N THR A 32 16.77 4.22 -10.66
CA THR A 32 17.10 4.82 -11.97
C THR A 32 18.28 5.78 -11.85
N LEU A 33 18.43 6.48 -10.72
CA LEU A 33 19.56 7.38 -10.47
C LEU A 33 20.87 6.64 -10.20
N GLU A 34 20.80 5.44 -9.60
CA GLU A 34 21.97 4.60 -9.33
C GLU A 34 22.52 3.94 -10.61
N GLY A 35 21.74 3.84 -11.69
CA GLY A 35 22.21 3.47 -13.03
C GLY A 35 22.76 2.06 -13.21
N GLU A 36 22.91 1.28 -12.13
CA GLU A 36 23.53 -0.05 -12.12
C GLU A 36 22.53 -1.22 -12.07
N TYR A 37 21.23 -0.95 -11.86
CA TYR A 37 20.23 -2.02 -11.69
C TYR A 37 19.59 -2.45 -13.01
N SER A 38 19.43 -3.76 -13.19
CA SER A 38 18.66 -4.36 -14.27
C SER A 38 17.16 -4.06 -14.10
N ASP A 39 16.40 -4.03 -15.20
CA ASP A 39 14.94 -3.84 -15.19
C ASP A 39 14.23 -4.89 -14.30
N ALA A 40 14.76 -6.10 -14.23
CA ALA A 40 14.26 -7.16 -13.36
C ALA A 40 14.45 -6.86 -11.86
N GLU A 41 15.56 -6.23 -11.49
CA GLU A 41 15.85 -5.85 -10.10
C GLU A 41 14.99 -4.66 -9.67
N ILE A 42 14.78 -3.70 -10.57
CA ILE A 42 13.86 -2.58 -10.37
C ILE A 42 12.42 -3.08 -10.17
N GLN A 43 11.97 -4.03 -11.00
CA GLN A 43 10.66 -4.66 -10.83
C GLN A 43 10.54 -5.43 -9.50
N ALA A 44 11.57 -6.20 -9.12
CA ALA A 44 11.59 -6.91 -7.85
C ALA A 44 11.53 -5.95 -6.65
N ALA A 45 12.26 -4.83 -6.70
CA ALA A 45 12.23 -3.81 -5.66
C ALA A 45 10.86 -3.13 -5.53
N ARG A 46 10.21 -2.80 -6.65
CA ARG A 46 8.84 -2.25 -6.65
C ARG A 46 7.82 -3.24 -6.08
N LEU A 47 7.95 -4.53 -6.42
CA LEU A 47 7.11 -5.59 -5.85
C LEU A 47 7.38 -5.74 -4.35
N GLY A 48 8.64 -5.68 -3.92
CA GLY A 48 9.03 -5.69 -2.50
C GLY A 48 8.42 -4.53 -1.72
N ALA A 49 8.47 -3.30 -2.26
CA ALA A 49 7.84 -2.13 -1.66
C ALA A 49 6.31 -2.28 -1.56
N THR A 50 5.68 -2.88 -2.57
CA THR A 50 4.24 -3.17 -2.58
C THR A 50 3.85 -4.17 -1.52
N LEU A 51 4.61 -5.27 -1.42
CA LEU A 51 4.39 -6.32 -0.42
C LEU A 51 4.57 -5.73 0.97
N ALA A 52 5.65 -5.01 1.24
CA ALA A 52 5.89 -4.37 2.54
C ALA A 52 4.76 -3.40 2.92
N CYS A 53 4.33 -2.52 2.00
CA CYS A 53 3.22 -1.61 2.24
C CYS A 53 1.91 -2.37 2.51
N THR A 54 1.60 -3.39 1.72
CA THR A 54 0.37 -4.18 1.87
C THR A 54 0.35 -4.95 3.19
N THR A 55 1.46 -5.58 3.57
CA THR A 55 1.53 -6.35 4.82
C THR A 55 1.46 -5.45 6.05
N LEU A 56 2.22 -4.36 6.07
CA LEU A 56 2.29 -3.47 7.24
C LEU A 56 1.03 -2.61 7.36
N LEU A 57 0.66 -1.91 6.29
CA LEU A 57 -0.46 -0.97 6.32
C LEU A 57 -1.80 -1.68 6.13
N GLY A 58 -1.88 -2.69 5.29
CA GLY A 58 -3.11 -3.46 5.09
C GLY A 58 -3.57 -4.15 6.37
N GLY A 59 -2.65 -4.82 7.10
CA GLY A 59 -2.97 -5.44 8.39
C GLY A 59 -3.34 -4.42 9.48
N ALA A 60 -2.71 -3.25 9.49
CA ALA A 60 -3.06 -2.17 10.41
C ALA A 60 -4.45 -1.56 10.11
N ILE A 61 -4.74 -1.32 8.83
CA ILE A 61 -6.04 -0.84 8.34
C ILE A 61 -7.14 -1.84 8.67
N GLU A 62 -6.91 -3.13 8.43
CA GLU A 62 -7.88 -4.18 8.73
C GLU A 62 -8.24 -4.20 10.22
N ARG A 63 -7.23 -4.13 11.11
CA ARG A 63 -7.45 -4.05 12.56
C ARG A 63 -8.21 -2.79 12.96
N LEU A 64 -7.88 -1.65 12.34
CA LEU A 64 -8.55 -0.37 12.61
C LEU A 64 -10.02 -0.39 12.16
N LEU A 65 -10.31 -0.88 10.95
CA LEU A 65 -11.67 -1.03 10.45
C LEU A 65 -12.47 -2.03 11.27
N ASN A 66 -11.85 -3.16 11.65
CA ASN A 66 -12.50 -4.13 12.53
C ASN A 66 -12.76 -3.54 13.92
N GLY A 67 -11.86 -2.73 14.50
CA GLY A 67 -12.10 -2.04 15.77
C GLY A 67 -13.22 -1.00 15.69
N LEU A 68 -13.26 -0.21 14.62
CA LEU A 68 -14.29 0.83 14.40
C LEU A 68 -15.69 0.25 14.16
N PHE A 69 -15.78 -0.97 13.62
CA PHE A 69 -17.04 -1.60 13.26
C PHE A 69 -17.29 -2.94 14.00
N SER A 70 -16.56 -3.24 15.09
CA SER A 70 -16.73 -4.48 15.88
C SER A 70 -17.94 -4.46 16.80
N ASP A 71 -18.50 -3.28 17.10
CA ASP A 71 -19.54 -3.12 18.13
C ASP A 71 -20.92 -2.71 17.56
N HIS A 72 -21.18 -2.97 16.27
CA HIS A 72 -22.49 -2.77 15.62
C HIS A 72 -22.86 -3.91 14.67
#